data_AF-E4Z251-F1
#
_entry.id   AF-E4Z251-F1
#
_cell.length_a   1.000
_cell.length_b   1.000
_cell.length_c   1.000
_cell.angle_alpha   90.00
_cell.angle_beta   90.00
_cell.angle_gamma   90.00
#
_symmetry.space_group_name_H-M   'P 1'
#
loop_
_entity.id
_entity.type
_entity.pdbx_description
1 polymer ?
#
loop_
_entity_poly.entity_id
_entity_poly.type
_entity_poly.pdbx_seq_one_letter_code
_entity_poly.pdbx_strand_id
1 'polypeptide(L)'
;MTSEQPKVEGVNEAQAKVAELASKMKSINNIDIEALKRMKMMQILEMQKKADSMPTLTPEVKWAQNPDAISLSIMITQVARPNVTINGDTLEFVCSAVGASGERRNYEFELNFYDHVDRGFMVRPGQNCLQLIVRKDRESCTMWKKLTRGDKPQFLKIDTERWVDPDDVKFRTPEEMEKMRQEQLSERERIIEERYKQVMFAEDVKSREAENSRELTKRVYLFLFSFAMFLGFAFVFGKNVYGIVTGGKDFLAHAYKSSAQLINALHIFAFLEAIHTYVGLTSGKTLTSITQCAGRAVICLYLSQNSRAQASEFVFGLWMAWSLSEIIRYPYYMSAIMKMRMPRLEWLRYTAFIFLYPIGCVCEMGVIEAVIGHMINPWTEILEPEPFEGSAEPPLEEGADVPIPEPTIIEHPGGEKTNFFWMLRAHQCALPVIVLMLMYYMLKRRSKELAAGKKIDEAIAAQRAKNAERMDELQKKFVAKQLEEMKSAEEKKDE
;
A
#
# COMPACT_ATOMS: atom_id res chain seq x y z
N MET A 1 21.23 45.41 -28.19
CA MET A 1 20.25 45.09 -27.13
C MET A 1 19.96 43.61 -27.20
N THR A 2 20.45 42.90 -26.20
CA THR A 2 20.48 41.44 -26.02
C THR A 2 19.18 40.96 -25.39
N SER A 3 18.60 39.89 -25.94
CA SER A 3 17.46 39.17 -25.34
C SER A 3 17.53 37.69 -25.73
N GLU A 4 18.29 36.91 -24.96
CA GLU A 4 18.27 35.44 -24.99
C GLU A 4 17.06 34.90 -24.19
N GLN A 5 16.31 33.99 -24.81
CA GLN A 5 15.23 33.24 -24.17
C GLN A 5 15.77 32.08 -23.33
N PRO A 6 15.20 31.76 -22.15
CA PRO A 6 15.66 30.64 -21.35
C PRO A 6 15.07 29.29 -21.83
N LYS A 7 15.98 28.34 -22.09
CA LYS A 7 15.72 26.94 -22.48
C LYS A 7 15.00 26.14 -21.37
N VAL A 8 13.93 25.46 -21.76
CA VAL A 8 13.19 24.45 -20.98
C VAL A 8 13.83 23.08 -21.22
N GLU A 9 14.90 22.72 -20.49
CA GLU A 9 15.54 21.38 -20.60
C GLU A 9 15.58 20.59 -19.26
N GLY A 10 15.09 21.14 -18.14
CA GLY A 10 15.28 20.52 -16.81
C GLY A 10 14.25 19.48 -16.33
N VAL A 11 13.05 19.41 -16.91
CA VAL A 11 11.95 18.58 -16.35
C VAL A 11 11.97 17.13 -16.86
N ASN A 12 12.42 16.92 -18.10
CA ASN A 12 12.46 15.60 -18.72
C ASN A 12 13.62 14.74 -18.19
N GLU A 13 14.74 15.38 -17.85
CA GLU A 13 15.92 14.70 -17.29
C GLU A 13 15.69 14.20 -15.86
N ALA A 14 14.96 14.96 -15.04
CA ALA A 14 14.63 14.56 -13.67
C ALA A 14 13.65 13.39 -13.64
N GLN A 15 12.65 13.38 -14.54
CA GLN A 15 11.71 12.26 -14.69
C GLN A 15 12.41 11.01 -15.27
N ALA A 16 13.33 11.19 -16.23
CA ALA A 16 14.15 10.11 -16.74
C ALA A 16 15.08 9.51 -15.67
N LYS A 17 15.74 10.35 -14.84
CA LYS A 17 16.59 9.90 -13.73
C LYS A 17 15.80 9.17 -12.64
N VAL A 18 14.56 9.60 -12.34
CA VAL A 18 13.68 8.91 -11.37
C VAL A 18 13.17 7.58 -11.93
N ALA A 19 12.83 7.51 -13.22
CA ALA A 19 12.45 6.26 -13.88
C ALA A 19 13.63 5.27 -14.00
N GLU A 20 14.85 5.77 -14.23
CA GLU A 20 16.09 5.00 -14.26
C GLU A 20 16.49 4.50 -12.86
N LEU A 21 16.35 5.33 -11.82
CA LEU A 21 16.53 4.92 -10.43
C LEU A 21 15.47 3.90 -10.01
N ALA A 22 14.21 4.07 -10.42
CA ALA A 22 13.15 3.09 -10.16
C ALA A 22 13.39 1.77 -10.92
N SER A 23 13.93 1.79 -12.14
CA SER A 23 14.27 0.58 -12.90
C SER A 23 15.49 -0.13 -12.30
N LYS A 24 16.52 0.61 -11.89
CA LYS A 24 17.70 0.10 -11.16
C LYS A 24 17.32 -0.48 -9.79
N MET A 25 16.40 0.15 -9.07
CA MET A 25 15.93 -0.34 -7.76
C MET A 25 15.04 -1.59 -7.92
N LYS A 26 14.27 -1.67 -9.02
CA LYS A 26 13.51 -2.86 -9.39
C LYS A 26 14.40 -4.02 -9.86
N SER A 27 15.55 -3.73 -10.50
CA SER A 27 16.54 -4.76 -10.88
C SER A 27 17.40 -5.24 -9.72
N ILE A 28 17.65 -4.40 -8.70
CA ILE A 28 18.39 -4.78 -7.48
C ILE A 28 17.55 -5.69 -6.58
N ASN A 29 16.24 -5.45 -6.47
CA ASN A 29 15.32 -6.34 -5.76
C ASN A 29 15.05 -7.67 -6.50
N ASN A 30 15.36 -7.73 -7.80
CA ASN A 30 15.30 -8.91 -8.66
C ASN A 30 16.71 -9.46 -8.99
N ILE A 31 17.73 -9.24 -8.15
CA ILE A 31 18.88 -10.16 -8.14
C ILE A 31 18.31 -11.50 -7.66
N ASP A 32 17.89 -12.23 -8.69
CA ASP A 32 16.97 -13.33 -8.65
C ASP A 32 17.55 -14.38 -7.71
N ILE A 33 16.77 -14.80 -6.71
CA ILE A 33 17.11 -15.96 -5.87
C ILE A 33 17.50 -17.14 -6.78
N GLU A 34 16.91 -17.21 -7.98
CA GLU A 34 17.25 -18.16 -9.01
C GLU A 34 18.61 -17.94 -9.67
N ALA A 35 19.04 -16.69 -9.91
CA ALA A 35 20.39 -16.38 -10.37
C ALA A 35 21.45 -16.74 -9.32
N LEU A 36 21.17 -16.48 -8.04
CA LEU A 36 22.04 -16.89 -6.93
C LEU A 36 22.12 -18.42 -6.81
N LYS A 37 20.99 -19.13 -6.99
CA LYS A 37 20.95 -20.60 -7.05
C LYS A 37 21.76 -21.15 -8.23
N ARG A 38 21.65 -20.53 -9.41
CA ARG A 38 22.41 -20.91 -10.62
C ARG A 38 23.92 -20.68 -10.44
N MET A 39 24.35 -19.56 -9.84
CA MET A 39 25.77 -19.33 -9.53
C MET A 39 26.31 -20.36 -8.54
N LYS A 40 25.59 -20.64 -7.46
CA LYS A 40 25.98 -21.69 -6.50
C LYS A 40 26.05 -23.07 -7.15
N MET A 41 25.11 -23.39 -8.06
CA MET A 41 25.12 -24.64 -8.81
C MET A 41 26.35 -24.74 -9.74
N MET A 42 26.67 -23.67 -10.46
CA MET A 42 27.85 -23.61 -11.34
C MET A 42 29.16 -23.81 -10.56
N GLN A 43 29.29 -23.16 -9.40
CA GLN A 43 30.45 -23.36 -8.52
C GLN A 43 30.56 -24.81 -8.03
N ILE A 44 29.45 -25.44 -7.67
CA ILE A 44 29.44 -26.85 -7.26
C ILE A 44 29.87 -27.78 -8.41
N LEU A 45 29.41 -27.51 -9.64
CA LEU A 45 29.78 -28.28 -10.83
C LEU A 45 31.27 -28.14 -11.18
N GLU A 46 31.82 -26.93 -11.09
CA GLU A 46 33.24 -26.69 -11.33
C GLU A 46 34.13 -27.38 -10.28
N MET A 47 33.72 -27.32 -9.00
CA MET A 47 34.36 -28.06 -7.92
C MET A 47 34.32 -29.58 -8.14
N GLN A 48 33.20 -30.11 -8.66
CA GLN A 48 33.08 -31.53 -8.99
C GLN A 48 34.00 -31.92 -10.16
N LYS A 49 34.02 -31.13 -11.24
CA LYS A 49 34.89 -31.37 -12.40
C LYS A 49 36.38 -31.41 -12.02
N LYS A 50 36.79 -30.58 -11.07
CA LYS A 50 38.16 -30.60 -10.52
C LYS A 50 38.41 -31.87 -9.69
N ALA A 51 37.44 -32.30 -8.88
CA ALA A 51 37.54 -33.54 -8.11
C ALA A 51 37.63 -34.79 -9.01
N ASP A 52 36.88 -34.82 -10.12
CA ASP A 52 36.88 -35.93 -11.09
C ASP A 52 38.19 -36.04 -11.90
N SER A 53 38.98 -34.96 -11.98
CA SER A 53 40.30 -34.97 -12.64
C SER A 53 41.43 -35.57 -11.80
N MET A 54 41.18 -35.78 -10.50
CA MET A 54 42.15 -36.30 -9.54
C MET A 54 41.89 -37.78 -9.24
N PRO A 55 42.91 -38.55 -8.82
CA PRO A 55 42.73 -39.96 -8.47
C PRO A 55 41.81 -40.13 -7.26
N THR A 56 40.93 -41.13 -7.33
CA THR A 56 40.04 -41.56 -6.23
C THR A 56 40.86 -42.10 -5.06
N LEU A 57 40.46 -41.75 -3.83
CA LEU A 57 41.13 -42.16 -2.59
C LEU A 57 40.21 -42.96 -1.68
N THR A 58 40.78 -43.73 -0.76
CA THR A 58 40.04 -44.38 0.33
C THR A 58 40.09 -43.49 1.59
N PRO A 59 38.94 -43.17 2.20
CA PRO A 59 38.90 -42.36 3.42
C PRO A 59 39.24 -43.22 4.65
N GLU A 60 39.72 -42.60 5.73
CA GLU A 60 39.83 -43.29 7.02
C GLU A 60 38.43 -43.52 7.61
N VAL A 61 38.11 -44.76 7.96
CA VAL A 61 36.81 -45.15 8.52
C VAL A 61 37.01 -45.74 9.90
N LYS A 62 36.36 -45.19 10.91
CA LYS A 62 36.31 -45.77 12.26
C LYS A 62 34.99 -46.50 12.46
N TRP A 63 34.99 -47.63 13.16
CA TRP A 63 33.77 -48.37 13.45
C TRP A 63 33.59 -48.67 14.93
N ALA A 64 32.34 -48.63 15.37
CA ALA A 64 31.89 -49.10 16.67
C ALA A 64 30.57 -49.84 16.49
N GLN A 65 30.14 -50.56 17.52
CA GLN A 65 28.91 -51.33 17.50
C GLN A 65 28.15 -51.21 18.80
N ASN A 66 26.84 -51.33 18.66
CA ASN A 66 25.87 -51.63 19.70
C ASN A 66 25.24 -53.01 19.39
N PRO A 67 24.45 -53.59 20.31
CA PRO A 67 23.72 -54.83 20.02
C PRO A 67 22.80 -54.73 18.80
N ASP A 68 22.22 -53.54 18.57
CA ASP A 68 21.19 -53.33 17.54
C ASP A 68 21.72 -52.72 16.24
N ALA A 69 22.90 -52.11 16.26
CA ALA A 69 23.39 -51.31 15.14
C ALA A 69 24.92 -51.20 15.11
N ILE A 70 25.45 -51.01 13.91
CA ILE A 70 26.86 -50.73 13.63
C ILE A 70 26.97 -49.26 13.24
N SER A 71 27.91 -48.55 13.82
CA SER A 71 28.20 -47.15 13.48
C SER A 71 29.56 -47.04 12.80
N LEU A 72 29.58 -46.46 11.61
CA LEU A 72 30.77 -46.15 10.83
C LEU A 72 30.96 -44.62 10.79
N SER A 73 32.09 -44.15 11.30
CA SER A 73 32.52 -42.76 11.30
C SER A 73 33.56 -42.56 10.20
N ILE A 74 33.13 -42.04 9.05
CA ILE A 74 33.99 -41.80 7.88
C ILE A 74 34.61 -40.41 8.01
N MET A 75 35.94 -40.31 8.07
CA MET A 75 36.68 -39.08 8.38
C MET A 75 36.78 -38.12 7.18
N ILE A 76 35.63 -37.60 6.75
CA ILE A 76 35.48 -36.66 5.64
C ILE A 76 34.54 -35.51 6.04
N THR A 77 34.71 -34.35 5.39
CA THR A 77 33.93 -33.13 5.61
C THR A 77 33.41 -32.55 4.30
N GLN A 78 32.42 -31.67 4.37
CA GLN A 78 31.83 -30.98 3.18
C GLN A 78 31.39 -31.95 2.05
N VAL A 79 30.71 -33.03 2.43
CA VAL A 79 30.26 -34.08 1.51
C VAL A 79 29.17 -33.56 0.57
N ALA A 80 29.39 -33.65 -0.74
CA ALA A 80 28.33 -33.46 -1.74
C ALA A 80 27.67 -34.81 -2.04
N ARG A 81 26.39 -34.94 -1.66
CA ARG A 81 25.49 -36.09 -1.96
C ARG A 81 26.20 -37.47 -1.88
N PRO A 82 26.39 -38.03 -0.69
CA PRO A 82 26.96 -39.36 -0.56
C PRO A 82 26.04 -40.40 -1.21
N ASN A 83 26.59 -41.25 -2.08
CA ASN A 83 25.92 -42.42 -2.59
C ASN A 83 26.33 -43.61 -1.73
N VAL A 84 25.36 -44.21 -1.04
CA VAL A 84 25.57 -45.32 -0.13
C VAL A 84 24.60 -46.41 -0.53
N THR A 85 25.12 -47.56 -0.93
CA THR A 85 24.33 -48.72 -1.34
C THR A 85 24.73 -49.92 -0.50
N ILE A 86 23.73 -50.67 -0.02
CA ILE A 86 23.93 -51.92 0.71
C ILE A 86 23.31 -53.02 -0.15
N ASN A 87 24.18 -53.81 -0.79
CA ASN A 87 23.81 -54.92 -1.67
C ASN A 87 24.00 -56.23 -0.90
N GLY A 88 22.95 -56.68 -0.19
CA GLY A 88 23.05 -57.82 0.72
C GLY A 88 23.93 -57.48 1.92
N ASP A 89 25.14 -58.03 1.96
CA ASP A 89 26.10 -57.83 3.06
C ASP A 89 27.28 -56.92 2.67
N THR A 90 27.24 -56.37 1.45
CA THR A 90 28.28 -55.50 0.92
C THR A 90 27.83 -54.04 0.96
N LEU A 91 28.59 -53.20 1.66
CA LEU A 91 28.44 -51.76 1.68
C LEU A 91 29.35 -51.12 0.63
N GLU A 92 28.75 -50.43 -0.32
CA GLU A 92 29.44 -49.61 -1.31
C GLU A 92 29.23 -48.13 -0.95
N PHE A 93 30.34 -47.39 -0.86
CA PHE A 93 30.32 -45.97 -0.53
C PHE A 93 31.06 -45.17 -1.59
N VAL A 94 30.39 -44.19 -2.19
CA VAL A 94 30.97 -43.26 -3.16
C VAL A 94 30.56 -41.83 -2.81
N CYS A 95 31.52 -40.92 -2.69
CA CYS A 95 31.20 -39.51 -2.49
C CYS A 95 32.29 -38.57 -2.97
N SER A 96 31.94 -37.29 -3.18
CA SER A 96 32.92 -36.20 -3.34
C SER A 96 32.97 -35.35 -2.08
N ALA A 97 34.11 -35.31 -1.41
CA ALA A 97 34.27 -34.70 -0.09
C ALA A 97 35.67 -34.09 0.10
N VAL A 98 35.85 -33.35 1.20
CA VAL A 98 37.15 -32.85 1.64
C VAL A 98 37.64 -33.74 2.79
N GLY A 99 38.70 -34.51 2.53
CA GLY A 99 39.36 -35.32 3.55
C GLY A 99 40.62 -34.67 4.11
N ALA A 100 41.55 -35.48 4.61
CA ALA A 100 42.80 -35.02 5.23
C ALA A 100 43.72 -34.20 4.29
N SER A 101 43.55 -34.33 2.97
CA SER A 101 44.31 -33.56 1.97
C SER A 101 43.88 -32.08 1.87
N GLY A 102 42.78 -31.68 2.51
CA GLY A 102 42.26 -30.30 2.46
C GLY A 102 41.61 -29.89 1.13
N GLU A 103 41.87 -30.62 0.04
CA GLU A 103 41.21 -30.46 -1.26
C GLU A 103 40.02 -31.41 -1.42
N ARG A 104 39.03 -31.00 -2.24
CA ARG A 104 37.89 -31.86 -2.59
C ARG A 104 38.33 -32.97 -3.56
N ARG A 105 38.08 -34.22 -3.19
CA ARG A 105 38.37 -35.42 -4.00
C ARG A 105 37.24 -36.43 -3.94
N ASN A 106 37.24 -37.35 -4.89
CA ASN A 106 36.34 -38.48 -4.88
C ASN A 106 36.89 -39.57 -3.95
N TYR A 107 36.01 -40.06 -3.08
CA TYR A 107 36.30 -41.10 -2.11
C TYR A 107 35.41 -42.30 -2.36
N GLU A 108 36.02 -43.47 -2.38
CA GLU A 108 35.34 -44.74 -2.61
C GLU A 108 35.90 -45.82 -1.69
N PHE A 109 35.00 -46.64 -1.13
CA PHE A 109 35.40 -47.89 -0.50
C PHE A 109 34.24 -48.90 -0.53
N GLU A 110 34.63 -50.16 -0.51
CA GLU A 110 33.71 -51.30 -0.37
C GLU A 110 34.02 -52.02 0.95
N LEU A 111 32.97 -52.42 1.66
CA LEU A 111 33.08 -53.11 2.94
C LEU A 111 32.11 -54.28 3.00
N ASN A 112 32.65 -55.50 3.08
CA ASN A 112 31.88 -56.72 3.27
C ASN A 112 31.67 -56.98 4.77
N PHE A 113 30.42 -56.91 5.23
CA PHE A 113 30.07 -57.16 6.62
C PHE A 113 30.33 -58.61 7.02
N TYR A 114 30.56 -58.83 8.32
CA TYR A 114 30.82 -60.16 8.90
C TYR A 114 29.60 -61.08 8.84
N ASP A 115 28.42 -60.51 9.09
CA ASP A 115 27.13 -61.19 9.13
C ASP A 115 26.04 -60.30 8.50
N HIS A 116 24.85 -60.86 8.31
CA HIS A 116 23.74 -60.20 7.63
C HIS A 116 23.29 -58.90 8.31
N VAL A 117 23.04 -57.86 7.50
CA VAL A 117 22.57 -56.54 7.93
C VAL A 117 21.20 -56.21 7.35
N ASP A 118 20.41 -55.43 8.10
CA ASP A 118 19.14 -54.91 7.59
C ASP A 118 19.41 -53.87 6.48
N ARG A 119 18.53 -53.80 5.48
CA ARG A 119 18.65 -52.90 4.33
C ARG A 119 18.51 -51.42 4.72
N GLY A 120 18.01 -51.13 5.92
CA GLY A 120 17.85 -49.77 6.44
C GLY A 120 19.14 -49.21 7.05
N PHE A 121 19.63 -48.10 6.49
CA PHE A 121 20.74 -47.32 7.04
C PHE A 121 20.36 -45.84 7.28
N MET A 122 21.04 -45.20 8.23
CA MET A 122 20.92 -43.76 8.49
C MET A 122 22.27 -43.08 8.28
N VAL A 123 22.27 -42.01 7.48
CA VAL A 123 23.44 -41.14 7.30
C VAL A 123 23.24 -39.85 8.09
N ARG A 124 24.22 -39.49 8.93
CA ARG A 124 24.23 -38.26 9.73
C ARG A 124 25.51 -37.48 9.47
N PRO A 125 25.43 -36.22 9.02
CA PRO A 125 26.61 -35.37 8.95
C PRO A 125 27.07 -35.00 10.37
N GLY A 126 28.34 -35.22 10.67
CA GLY A 126 29.01 -34.74 11.89
C GLY A 126 29.91 -33.53 11.59
N GLN A 127 30.56 -32.98 12.61
CA GLN A 127 31.48 -31.83 12.46
C GLN A 127 32.70 -32.19 11.60
N ASN A 128 33.34 -33.34 11.88
CA ASN A 128 34.58 -33.78 11.22
C ASN A 128 34.48 -35.18 10.59
N CYS A 129 33.28 -35.77 10.56
CA CYS A 129 33.05 -37.09 10.00
C CYS A 129 31.63 -37.22 9.45
N LEU A 130 31.45 -38.11 8.48
CA LEU A 130 30.15 -38.59 8.04
C LEU A 130 29.83 -39.87 8.81
N GLN A 131 28.73 -39.89 9.55
CA GLN A 131 28.31 -41.05 10.33
C GLN A 131 27.29 -41.86 9.54
N LEU A 132 27.57 -43.14 9.38
CA LEU A 132 26.69 -44.12 8.78
C LEU A 132 26.30 -45.15 9.84
N ILE A 133 25.01 -45.27 10.13
CA ILE A 133 24.47 -46.21 11.11
C ILE A 133 23.68 -47.26 10.35
N VAL A 134 24.11 -48.51 10.44
CA VAL A 134 23.48 -49.67 9.81
C VAL A 134 22.87 -50.54 10.91
N ARG A 135 21.62 -50.99 10.75
CA ARG A 135 20.98 -51.86 11.75
C ARG A 135 21.40 -53.31 11.52
N LYS A 136 21.68 -54.03 12.61
CA LYS A 136 21.90 -55.48 12.57
C LYS A 136 20.56 -56.19 12.38
N ASP A 137 20.58 -57.40 11.82
CA ASP A 137 19.36 -58.21 11.71
C ASP A 137 18.86 -58.64 13.11
N ARG A 138 17.53 -58.72 13.28
CA ARG A 138 16.87 -58.95 14.58
C ARG A 138 17.13 -60.34 15.17
N GLU A 139 17.46 -61.31 14.32
CA GLU A 139 17.76 -62.69 14.74
C GLU A 139 19.23 -62.86 15.17
N SER A 140 20.13 -61.95 14.77
CA SER A 140 21.57 -62.00 15.02
C SER A 140 22.03 -60.91 16.01
N CYS A 141 21.28 -60.70 17.10
CA CYS A 141 21.62 -59.78 18.22
C CYS A 141 22.85 -60.23 19.03
N THR A 142 23.91 -60.65 18.35
CA THR A 142 25.20 -61.03 18.93
C THR A 142 26.24 -59.95 18.65
N MET A 143 27.16 -59.78 19.58
CA MET A 143 28.25 -58.81 19.42
C MET A 143 29.29 -59.36 18.44
N TRP A 144 29.65 -58.58 17.41
CA TRP A 144 30.57 -59.05 16.37
C TRP A 144 32.01 -58.92 16.85
N LYS A 145 32.79 -60.01 16.77
CA LYS A 145 34.24 -59.97 17.10
C LYS A 145 35.07 -59.28 16.02
N LYS A 146 34.57 -59.25 14.79
CA LYS A 146 35.17 -58.58 13.62
C LYS A 146 34.07 -57.94 12.79
N LEU A 147 34.35 -56.81 12.16
CA LEU A 147 33.39 -56.15 11.27
C LEU A 147 33.31 -56.79 9.89
N THR A 148 34.42 -57.36 9.41
CA THR A 148 34.56 -57.89 8.05
C THR A 148 34.67 -59.41 8.02
N ARG A 149 34.11 -60.03 6.97
CA ARG A 149 34.22 -61.48 6.74
C ARG A 149 35.63 -61.94 6.36
N GLY A 150 36.43 -61.05 5.76
CA GLY A 150 37.81 -61.30 5.34
C GLY A 150 38.85 -60.48 6.11
N ASP A 151 40.03 -60.30 5.51
CA ASP A 151 41.12 -59.51 6.07
C ASP A 151 40.71 -58.07 6.35
N LYS A 152 41.24 -57.51 7.44
CA LYS A 152 40.92 -56.16 7.89
C LYS A 152 41.46 -55.13 6.89
N PRO A 153 40.61 -54.30 6.25
CA PRO A 153 41.10 -53.25 5.35
C PRO A 153 41.97 -52.23 6.07
N GLN A 154 43.03 -51.73 5.41
CA GLN A 154 43.99 -50.80 6.02
C GLN A 154 43.35 -49.47 6.46
N PHE A 155 42.29 -49.04 5.77
CA PHE A 155 41.57 -47.81 6.07
C PHE A 155 40.62 -47.92 7.27
N LEU A 156 40.36 -49.13 7.78
CA LEU A 156 39.40 -49.40 8.85
C LEU A 156 40.06 -49.41 10.24
N LYS A 157 39.60 -48.56 11.15
CA LYS A 157 40.05 -48.48 12.55
C LYS A 157 38.89 -48.64 13.54
N ILE A 158 39.19 -48.96 14.80
CA ILE A 158 38.17 -49.05 15.85
C ILE A 158 37.88 -47.63 16.36
N ASP A 159 36.60 -47.31 16.56
CA ASP A 159 36.15 -46.04 17.13
C ASP A 159 36.07 -46.15 18.66
N THR A 160 37.17 -45.82 19.35
CA THR A 160 37.29 -45.95 20.81
C THR A 160 36.37 -45.01 21.59
N GLU A 161 35.88 -43.93 20.97
CA GLU A 161 34.99 -42.96 21.63
C GLU A 161 33.54 -43.46 21.71
N ARG A 162 33.16 -44.38 20.81
CA ARG A 162 31.79 -44.90 20.69
C ARG A 162 31.67 -46.39 20.96
N TRP A 163 32.80 -47.06 21.21
CA TRP A 163 32.83 -48.47 21.55
C TRP A 163 32.13 -48.70 22.88
N VAL A 164 31.17 -49.62 22.91
CA VAL A 164 30.47 -50.03 24.13
C VAL A 164 30.90 -51.46 24.44
N ASP A 165 31.41 -51.69 25.65
CA ASP A 165 31.85 -53.02 26.05
C ASP A 165 30.65 -53.97 26.20
N PRO A 166 30.76 -55.23 25.73
CA PRO A 166 29.64 -56.17 25.72
C PRO A 166 29.04 -56.43 27.11
N ASP A 167 29.83 -56.27 28.17
CA ASP A 167 29.44 -56.51 29.56
C ASP A 167 28.69 -55.33 30.21
N ASP A 168 28.76 -54.13 29.61
CA ASP A 168 28.07 -52.92 30.09
C ASP A 168 26.67 -52.73 29.46
N VAL A 169 26.29 -53.61 28.52
CA VAL A 169 25.03 -53.49 27.79
C VAL A 169 23.90 -54.24 28.49
N LYS A 170 23.00 -53.49 29.14
CA LYS A 170 21.70 -54.02 29.57
C LYS A 170 20.83 -54.27 28.34
N PHE A 171 20.57 -55.54 28.02
CA PHE A 171 19.62 -55.95 26.99
C PHE A 171 18.24 -55.36 27.30
N ARG A 172 17.71 -54.50 26.42
CA ARG A 172 16.34 -53.99 26.50
C ARG A 172 15.40 -54.93 25.77
N THR A 173 14.20 -55.13 26.31
CA THR A 173 13.23 -56.02 25.68
C THR A 173 12.59 -55.37 24.44
N PRO A 174 12.12 -56.16 23.46
CA PRO A 174 11.44 -55.62 22.27
C PRO A 174 10.24 -54.71 22.59
N GLU A 175 9.54 -54.97 23.69
CA GLU A 175 8.40 -54.17 24.16
C GLU A 175 8.82 -52.78 24.66
N GLU A 176 9.93 -52.69 25.39
CA GLU A 176 10.50 -51.41 25.86
C GLU A 176 10.97 -50.53 24.69
N MET A 177 11.51 -51.15 23.65
CA MET A 177 11.98 -50.47 22.44
C MET A 177 10.81 -49.89 21.62
N GLU A 178 9.71 -50.62 21.51
CA GLU A 178 8.52 -50.14 20.78
C GLU A 178 7.82 -49.00 21.53
N LYS A 179 7.74 -49.09 22.87
CA LYS A 179 7.16 -48.03 23.70
C LYS A 179 7.93 -46.70 23.58
N MET A 180 9.26 -46.73 23.64
CA MET A 180 10.07 -45.52 23.44
C MET A 180 9.92 -44.93 22.04
N ARG A 181 9.74 -45.77 21.01
CA ARG A 181 9.53 -45.30 19.63
C ARG A 181 8.22 -44.54 19.50
N GLN A 182 7.15 -45.04 20.09
CA GLN A 182 5.84 -44.38 20.10
C GLN A 182 5.89 -43.05 20.85
N GLU A 183 6.56 -43.01 22.01
CA GLU A 183 6.78 -41.77 22.77
C GLU A 183 7.56 -40.73 21.95
N GLN A 184 8.65 -41.14 21.28
CA GLN A 184 9.45 -40.25 20.43
C GLN A 184 8.70 -39.72 19.20
N LEU A 185 7.84 -40.54 18.59
CA LEU A 185 6.99 -40.11 17.47
C LEU A 185 5.99 -39.05 17.94
N SER A 186 5.34 -39.28 19.08
CA SER A 186 4.37 -38.34 19.65
C SER A 186 5.00 -37.00 20.03
N GLU A 187 6.22 -37.00 20.57
CA GLU A 187 6.95 -35.78 20.94
C GLU A 187 7.38 -34.99 19.69
N ARG A 188 7.81 -35.68 18.63
CA ARG A 188 8.13 -35.04 17.35
C ARG A 188 6.92 -34.37 16.72
N GLU A 189 5.76 -35.02 16.75
CA GLU A 189 4.52 -34.45 16.23
C GLU A 189 4.12 -33.18 16.99
N ARG A 190 4.22 -33.18 18.32
CA ARG A 190 3.96 -31.99 19.16
C ARG A 190 4.88 -30.82 18.79
N ILE A 191 6.18 -31.07 18.67
CA ILE A 191 7.17 -30.04 18.31
C ILE A 191 6.87 -29.45 16.92
N ILE A 192 6.47 -30.28 15.97
CA ILE A 192 6.09 -29.84 14.61
C ILE A 192 4.82 -28.99 14.68
N GLU A 193 3.81 -29.40 15.43
CA GLU A 193 2.54 -28.68 15.59
C GLU A 193 2.74 -27.31 16.26
N GLU A 194 3.54 -27.23 17.34
CA GLU A 194 3.89 -25.97 17.98
C GLU A 194 4.64 -25.03 17.04
N ARG A 195 5.63 -25.56 16.29
CA ARG A 195 6.36 -24.76 15.31
C ARG A 195 5.44 -24.25 14.21
N TYR A 196 4.50 -25.07 13.73
CA TYR A 196 3.52 -24.67 12.74
C TYR A 196 2.62 -23.54 13.27
N LYS A 197 2.11 -23.66 14.50
CA LYS A 197 1.31 -22.61 15.17
C LYS A 197 2.08 -21.29 15.30
N GLN A 198 3.36 -21.35 15.67
CA GLN A 198 4.21 -20.16 15.77
C GLN A 198 4.41 -19.48 14.42
N VAL A 199 4.67 -20.24 13.35
CA VAL A 199 4.85 -19.69 11.99
C VAL A 199 3.57 -19.07 11.47
N MET A 200 2.43 -19.75 11.62
CA MET A 200 1.13 -19.22 11.22
C MET A 200 0.78 -17.93 11.96
N PHE A 201 0.99 -17.89 13.28
CA PHE A 201 0.78 -16.69 14.08
C PHE A 201 1.68 -15.52 13.64
N ALA A 202 2.96 -15.80 13.36
CA ALA A 202 3.89 -14.78 12.89
C ALA A 202 3.48 -14.19 11.53
N GLU A 203 3.01 -15.03 10.60
CA GLU A 203 2.52 -14.58 9.29
C GLU A 203 1.21 -13.78 9.41
N ASP A 204 0.30 -14.19 10.31
CA ASP A 204 -0.93 -13.45 10.61
C ASP A 204 -0.63 -12.07 11.23
N VAL A 205 0.34 -11.97 12.14
CA VAL A 205 0.78 -10.68 12.70
C VAL A 205 1.35 -9.80 11.60
N LYS A 206 2.25 -10.33 10.77
CA LYS A 206 2.87 -9.60 9.67
C LYS A 206 1.86 -9.12 8.64
N SER A 207 0.87 -9.94 8.30
CA SER A 207 -0.19 -9.57 7.36
C SER A 207 -1.08 -8.44 7.92
N ARG A 208 -1.44 -8.50 9.21
CA ARG A 208 -2.18 -7.42 9.90
C ARG A 208 -1.40 -6.12 9.99
N GLU A 209 -0.10 -6.18 10.25
CA GLU A 209 0.78 -5.01 10.24
C GLU A 209 0.89 -4.39 8.84
N ALA A 210 1.00 -5.23 7.80
CA ALA A 210 1.01 -4.78 6.41
C ALA A 210 -0.33 -4.13 6.02
N GLU A 211 -1.46 -4.70 6.44
CA GLU A 211 -2.79 -4.13 6.21
C GLU A 211 -2.96 -2.79 6.92
N ASN A 212 -2.56 -2.70 8.20
CA ASN A 212 -2.57 -1.46 8.96
C ASN A 212 -1.69 -0.37 8.33
N SER A 213 -0.51 -0.74 7.83
CA SER A 213 0.41 0.18 7.15
C SER A 213 -0.18 0.70 5.83
N ARG A 214 -0.87 -0.17 5.07
CA ARG A 214 -1.59 0.21 3.84
C ARG A 214 -2.74 1.16 4.15
N GLU A 215 -3.54 0.85 5.17
CA GLU A 215 -4.64 1.69 5.62
C GLU A 215 -4.15 3.05 6.13
N LEU A 216 -3.03 3.10 6.85
CA LEU A 216 -2.41 4.35 7.27
C LEU A 216 -1.94 5.18 6.06
N THR A 217 -1.23 4.56 5.12
CA THR A 217 -0.76 5.21 3.88
C THR A 217 -1.93 5.80 3.09
N LYS A 218 -3.01 5.04 2.95
CA LYS A 218 -4.25 5.47 2.30
C LYS A 218 -4.85 6.70 3.00
N ARG A 219 -4.93 6.69 4.34
CA ARG A 219 -5.46 7.83 5.11
C ARG A 219 -4.60 9.08 4.97
N VAL A 220 -3.27 8.93 5.05
CA VAL A 220 -2.33 10.04 4.89
C VAL A 220 -2.45 10.65 3.49
N TYR A 221 -2.47 9.82 2.44
CA TYR A 221 -2.65 10.27 1.07
C TYR A 221 -3.96 11.05 0.89
N LEU A 222 -5.09 10.47 1.32
CA LEU A 222 -6.41 11.11 1.18
C LEU A 222 -6.51 12.40 2.00
N PHE A 223 -5.86 12.45 3.17
CA PHE A 223 -5.78 13.66 3.99
C PHE A 223 -4.99 14.76 3.29
N LEU A 224 -3.79 14.46 2.80
CA LEU A 224 -2.94 15.42 2.09
C LEU A 224 -3.60 15.93 0.82
N PHE A 225 -4.24 15.03 0.06
CA PHE A 225 -5.04 15.41 -1.12
C PHE A 225 -6.16 16.37 -0.73
N SER A 226 -6.97 16.03 0.27
CA SER A 226 -8.07 16.89 0.73
C SER A 226 -7.56 18.24 1.25
N PHE A 227 -6.42 18.26 1.93
CA PHE A 227 -5.79 19.46 2.43
C PHE A 227 -5.26 20.36 1.31
N ALA A 228 -4.59 19.80 0.31
CA ALA A 228 -4.12 20.56 -0.85
C ALA A 228 -5.29 21.18 -1.63
N MET A 229 -6.37 20.40 -1.82
CA MET A 229 -7.59 20.90 -2.46
C MET A 229 -8.26 22.01 -1.65
N PHE A 230 -8.33 21.87 -0.32
CA PHE A 230 -8.82 22.93 0.57
C PHE A 230 -8.01 24.22 0.41
N LEU A 231 -6.68 24.15 0.46
CA LEU A 231 -5.81 25.31 0.29
C LEU A 231 -6.00 25.97 -1.08
N GLY A 232 -6.13 25.17 -2.14
CA GLY A 232 -6.36 25.67 -3.49
C GLY A 232 -7.66 26.47 -3.62
N PHE A 233 -8.79 25.90 -3.17
CA PHE A 233 -10.07 26.61 -3.22
C PHE A 233 -10.16 27.77 -2.23
N ALA A 234 -9.54 27.67 -1.05
CA ALA A 234 -9.44 28.77 -0.10
C ALA A 234 -8.64 29.95 -0.67
N PHE A 235 -7.53 29.67 -1.36
CA PHE A 235 -6.73 30.69 -2.04
C PHE A 235 -7.52 31.38 -3.15
N VAL A 236 -8.21 30.62 -4.00
CA VAL A 236 -9.07 31.16 -5.07
C VAL A 236 -10.19 32.02 -4.48
N PHE A 237 -10.87 31.54 -3.45
CA PHE A 237 -11.92 32.29 -2.77
C PHE A 237 -11.39 33.60 -2.19
N GLY A 238 -10.28 33.54 -1.44
CA GLY A 238 -9.63 34.71 -0.87
C GLY A 238 -9.17 35.71 -1.94
N LYS A 239 -8.60 35.22 -3.05
CA LYS A 239 -8.19 36.04 -4.20
C LYS A 239 -9.38 36.76 -4.83
N ASN A 240 -10.51 36.08 -5.03
CA ASN A 240 -11.72 36.70 -5.59
C ASN A 240 -12.35 37.72 -4.60
N VAL A 241 -12.38 37.41 -3.31
CA VAL A 241 -12.84 38.35 -2.26
C VAL A 241 -11.94 39.58 -2.19
N TYR A 242 -10.62 39.40 -2.21
CA TYR A 242 -9.68 40.51 -2.24
C TYR A 242 -9.89 41.38 -3.47
N GLY A 243 -10.03 40.76 -4.65
CA GLY A 243 -10.24 41.46 -5.92
C GLY A 243 -11.50 42.32 -5.95
N ILE A 244 -12.64 41.84 -5.41
CA ILE A 244 -13.86 42.65 -5.33
C ILE A 244 -13.76 43.78 -4.31
N VAL A 245 -13.06 43.56 -3.19
CA VAL A 245 -12.86 44.59 -2.15
C VAL A 245 -11.98 45.72 -2.67
N THR A 246 -10.94 45.42 -3.45
CA THR A 246 -10.03 46.44 -3.99
C THR A 246 -10.51 47.04 -5.32
N GLY A 247 -11.08 46.23 -6.20
CA GLY A 247 -11.45 46.62 -7.57
C GLY A 247 -12.92 46.98 -7.74
N GLY A 248 -13.73 46.89 -6.69
CA GLY A 248 -15.16 47.20 -6.74
C GLY A 248 -15.91 46.38 -7.80
N LYS A 249 -16.91 46.98 -8.44
CA LYS A 249 -17.75 46.28 -9.44
C LYS A 249 -16.99 45.90 -10.71
N ASP A 250 -15.94 46.65 -11.07
CA ASP A 250 -15.17 46.41 -12.29
C ASP A 250 -14.41 45.07 -12.23
N PHE A 251 -14.13 44.56 -11.02
CA PHE A 251 -13.55 43.25 -10.83
C PHE A 251 -14.49 42.11 -11.24
N LEU A 252 -15.81 42.30 -11.24
CA LEU A 252 -16.78 41.27 -11.61
C LEU A 252 -16.53 40.75 -13.03
N ALA A 253 -16.23 41.65 -13.98
CA ALA A 253 -15.89 41.30 -15.35
C ALA A 253 -14.48 40.69 -15.51
N HIS A 254 -13.57 40.98 -14.57
CA HIS A 254 -12.19 40.49 -14.59
C HIS A 254 -11.99 39.18 -13.82
N ALA A 255 -13.02 38.70 -13.11
CA ALA A 255 -12.96 37.52 -12.27
C ALA A 255 -12.51 36.26 -13.03
N TYR A 256 -12.97 36.08 -14.27
CA TYR A 256 -12.53 34.96 -15.10
C TYR A 256 -11.03 35.04 -15.40
N LYS A 257 -10.55 36.15 -15.97
CA LYS A 257 -9.13 36.33 -16.33
C LYS A 257 -8.21 36.16 -15.12
N SER A 258 -8.65 36.57 -13.94
CA SER A 258 -7.87 36.49 -12.70
C SER A 258 -7.73 35.07 -12.15
N SER A 259 -8.79 34.25 -12.22
CA SER A 259 -8.90 33.01 -11.44
C SER A 259 -9.19 31.74 -12.26
N ALA A 260 -9.48 31.84 -13.56
CA ALA A 260 -9.88 30.71 -14.41
C ALA A 260 -8.81 29.61 -14.50
N GLN A 261 -7.54 29.97 -14.65
CA GLN A 261 -6.46 28.97 -14.74
C GLN A 261 -6.39 28.09 -13.47
N LEU A 262 -6.46 28.72 -12.29
CA LEU A 262 -6.41 28.03 -11.00
C LEU A 262 -7.65 27.15 -10.79
N ILE A 263 -8.84 27.68 -11.09
CA ILE A 263 -10.10 26.94 -10.95
C ILE A 263 -10.16 25.75 -11.91
N ASN A 264 -9.73 25.92 -13.16
CA ASN A 264 -9.69 24.82 -14.13
C ASN A 264 -8.71 23.74 -13.68
N ALA A 265 -7.53 24.10 -13.17
CA ALA A 265 -6.59 23.14 -12.62
C ALA A 265 -7.18 22.39 -11.41
N LEU A 266 -7.83 23.08 -10.47
CA LEU A 266 -8.48 22.46 -9.32
C LEU A 266 -9.62 21.52 -9.74
N HIS A 267 -10.42 21.87 -10.75
CA HIS A 267 -11.45 20.97 -11.25
C HIS A 267 -10.89 19.72 -11.92
N ILE A 268 -9.76 19.83 -12.63
CA ILE A 268 -9.05 18.65 -13.16
C ILE A 268 -8.62 17.75 -12.01
N PHE A 269 -8.03 18.30 -10.94
CA PHE A 269 -7.69 17.52 -9.75
C PHE A 269 -8.91 16.93 -9.04
N ALA A 270 -10.07 17.61 -9.07
CA ALA A 270 -11.31 17.08 -8.51
C ALA A 270 -11.81 15.80 -9.23
N PHE A 271 -11.41 15.54 -10.48
CA PHE A 271 -11.68 14.25 -11.13
C PHE A 271 -10.94 13.08 -10.47
N LEU A 272 -9.81 13.32 -9.79
CA LEU A 272 -9.14 12.28 -9.01
C LEU A 272 -10.05 11.74 -7.89
N GLU A 273 -10.98 12.53 -7.37
CA GLU A 273 -11.96 12.05 -6.37
C GLU A 273 -12.91 11.01 -6.97
N ALA A 274 -13.37 11.23 -8.21
CA ALA A 274 -14.17 10.26 -8.92
C ALA A 274 -13.38 8.95 -9.10
N ILE A 275 -12.09 9.05 -9.42
CA ILE A 275 -11.18 7.90 -9.51
C ILE A 275 -11.01 7.22 -8.14
N HIS A 276 -10.83 7.97 -7.05
CA HIS A 276 -10.72 7.40 -5.70
C HIS A 276 -11.98 6.63 -5.30
N THR A 277 -13.18 7.14 -5.63
CA THR A 277 -14.43 6.40 -5.40
C THR A 277 -14.55 5.16 -6.29
N TYR A 278 -14.09 5.23 -7.54
CA TYR A 278 -14.12 4.11 -8.48
C TYR A 278 -13.20 2.96 -8.05
N VAL A 279 -11.98 3.26 -7.62
CA VAL A 279 -10.99 2.26 -7.15
C VAL A 279 -11.33 1.76 -5.73
N GLY A 280 -12.34 2.33 -5.06
CA GLY A 280 -12.74 1.93 -3.71
C GLY A 280 -11.83 2.47 -2.61
N LEU A 281 -11.04 3.52 -2.88
CA LEU A 281 -10.28 4.23 -1.84
C LEU A 281 -11.23 4.95 -0.87
N THR A 282 -12.40 5.39 -1.36
CA THR A 282 -13.41 6.06 -0.53
C THR A 282 -14.79 5.44 -0.75
N SER A 283 -15.65 5.48 0.27
CA SER A 283 -16.99 4.88 0.29
C SER A 283 -18.08 5.70 -0.43
N GLY A 284 -17.68 6.64 -1.30
CA GLY A 284 -18.59 7.50 -2.05
C GLY A 284 -19.28 6.79 -3.21
N LYS A 285 -20.40 7.35 -3.69
CA LYS A 285 -21.07 6.87 -4.91
C LYS A 285 -20.36 7.44 -6.13
N THR A 286 -19.67 6.59 -6.88
CA THR A 286 -18.85 6.98 -8.05
C THR A 286 -19.64 7.79 -9.09
N LEU A 287 -20.86 7.36 -9.42
CA LEU A 287 -21.70 8.03 -10.41
C LEU A 287 -22.02 9.48 -10.02
N THR A 288 -22.29 9.75 -8.74
CA THR A 288 -22.60 11.11 -8.30
C THR A 288 -21.39 12.03 -8.39
N SER A 289 -20.19 11.53 -8.09
CA SER A 289 -18.96 12.31 -8.21
C SER A 289 -18.64 12.61 -9.68
N ILE A 290 -18.81 11.63 -10.58
CA ILE A 290 -18.59 11.82 -12.02
C ILE A 290 -19.58 12.85 -12.58
N THR A 291 -20.87 12.74 -12.28
CA THR A 291 -21.88 13.69 -12.79
C THR A 291 -21.62 15.11 -12.29
N GLN A 292 -21.20 15.28 -11.04
CA GLN A 292 -20.85 16.59 -10.48
C GLN A 292 -19.62 17.20 -11.16
N CYS A 293 -18.55 16.43 -11.35
CA CYS A 293 -17.34 16.91 -12.03
C CYS A 293 -17.60 17.20 -13.52
N ALA A 294 -18.38 16.35 -14.20
CA ALA A 294 -18.75 16.53 -15.59
C ALA A 294 -19.59 17.79 -15.81
N GLY A 295 -20.56 18.07 -14.94
CA GLY A 295 -21.38 19.28 -15.01
C GLY A 295 -20.53 20.55 -14.96
N ARG A 296 -19.57 20.63 -14.02
CA ARG A 296 -18.64 21.78 -13.92
C ARG A 296 -17.71 21.88 -15.12
N ALA A 297 -17.21 20.75 -15.62
CA ALA A 297 -16.34 20.72 -16.79
C ALA A 297 -17.03 21.29 -18.04
N VAL A 298 -18.31 20.98 -18.25
CA VAL A 298 -19.11 21.52 -19.35
C VAL A 298 -19.20 23.04 -19.29
N ILE A 299 -19.47 23.62 -18.11
CA ILE A 299 -19.53 25.08 -17.93
C ILE A 299 -18.15 25.73 -18.15
N CYS A 300 -17.07 25.12 -17.65
CA CYS A 300 -15.70 25.57 -17.92
C CYS A 300 -15.37 25.56 -19.42
N LEU A 301 -15.83 24.54 -20.16
CA LEU A 301 -15.65 24.47 -21.61
C LEU A 301 -16.40 25.61 -22.31
N TYR A 302 -17.66 25.87 -21.95
CA TYR A 302 -18.43 26.99 -22.50
C TYR A 302 -17.73 28.33 -22.30
N LEU A 303 -17.19 28.58 -21.11
CA LEU A 303 -16.45 29.81 -20.82
C LEU A 303 -15.12 29.89 -21.56
N SER A 304 -14.40 28.78 -21.70
CA SER A 304 -13.11 28.74 -22.39
C SER A 304 -13.20 29.11 -23.87
N GLN A 305 -14.32 28.78 -24.52
CA GLN A 305 -14.57 29.04 -25.95
C GLN A 305 -15.13 30.45 -26.23
N ASN A 306 -15.65 31.14 -25.21
CA ASN A 306 -16.38 32.41 -25.39
C ASN A 306 -15.74 33.52 -24.55
N SER A 307 -14.76 34.23 -25.11
CA SER A 307 -14.05 35.34 -24.43
C SER A 307 -14.99 36.42 -23.88
N ARG A 308 -16.11 36.68 -24.55
CA ARG A 308 -17.09 37.68 -24.14
C ARG A 308 -17.96 37.22 -22.97
N ALA A 309 -18.32 35.94 -22.92
CA ALA A 309 -19.07 35.36 -21.79
C ALA A 309 -18.26 35.35 -20.49
N GLN A 310 -16.93 35.38 -20.60
CA GLN A 310 -16.01 35.46 -19.46
C GLN A 310 -16.15 36.76 -18.67
N ALA A 311 -16.64 37.84 -19.30
CA ALA A 311 -16.86 39.14 -18.65
C ALA A 311 -18.18 39.22 -17.88
N SER A 312 -19.01 38.16 -17.91
CA SER A 312 -20.29 38.14 -17.21
C SER A 312 -20.12 38.12 -15.69
N GLU A 313 -20.87 38.97 -14.98
CA GLU A 313 -20.86 39.04 -13.51
C GLU A 313 -21.25 37.70 -12.85
N PHE A 314 -22.03 36.88 -13.57
CA PHE A 314 -22.42 35.54 -13.11
C PHE A 314 -21.22 34.60 -12.94
N VAL A 315 -20.10 34.83 -13.64
CA VAL A 315 -18.87 34.05 -13.49
C VAL A 315 -18.27 34.24 -12.11
N PHE A 316 -18.26 35.47 -11.58
CA PHE A 316 -17.80 35.72 -10.21
C PHE A 316 -18.67 34.97 -9.19
N GLY A 317 -20.00 35.08 -9.32
CA GLY A 317 -20.94 34.36 -8.44
C GLY A 317 -20.74 32.85 -8.49
N LEU A 318 -20.49 32.30 -9.67
CA LEU A 318 -20.19 30.89 -9.88
C LEU A 318 -18.89 30.47 -9.19
N TRP A 319 -17.80 31.25 -9.36
CA TRP A 319 -16.51 30.98 -8.74
C TRP A 319 -16.62 31.00 -7.22
N MET A 320 -17.39 31.94 -6.67
CA MET A 320 -17.65 32.05 -5.24
C MET A 320 -18.47 30.87 -4.71
N ALA A 321 -19.58 30.53 -5.38
CA ALA A 321 -20.45 29.42 -4.98
C ALA A 321 -19.72 28.08 -5.01
N TRP A 322 -18.97 27.81 -6.08
CA TRP A 322 -18.17 26.59 -6.21
C TRP A 322 -17.07 26.55 -5.15
N SER A 323 -16.27 27.62 -5.00
CA SER A 323 -15.16 27.62 -4.04
C SER A 323 -15.66 27.50 -2.59
N LEU A 324 -16.76 28.17 -2.23
CA LEU A 324 -17.34 28.07 -0.90
C LEU A 324 -17.88 26.66 -0.59
N SER A 325 -18.50 26.00 -1.58
CA SER A 325 -18.91 24.60 -1.46
C SER A 325 -17.71 23.70 -1.13
N GLU A 326 -16.58 23.93 -1.79
CA GLU A 326 -15.36 23.14 -1.61
C GLU A 326 -14.66 23.41 -0.27
N ILE A 327 -14.59 24.67 0.14
CA ILE A 327 -14.03 25.10 1.44
C ILE A 327 -14.78 24.45 2.62
N ILE A 328 -16.08 24.17 2.47
CA ILE A 328 -16.85 23.46 3.49
C ILE A 328 -16.64 21.93 3.37
N ARG A 329 -16.53 21.41 2.14
CA ARG A 329 -16.48 19.98 1.84
C ARG A 329 -15.16 19.32 2.27
N TYR A 330 -14.02 19.92 1.97
CA TYR A 330 -12.71 19.32 2.22
C TYR A 330 -12.35 19.20 3.71
N PRO A 331 -12.57 20.21 4.57
CA PRO A 331 -12.37 20.05 6.01
C PRO A 331 -13.22 18.94 6.60
N TYR A 332 -14.45 18.74 6.10
CA TYR A 332 -15.27 17.61 6.52
C TYR A 332 -14.61 16.28 6.13
N TYR A 333 -14.12 16.14 4.89
CA TYR A 333 -13.43 14.91 4.46
C TYR A 333 -12.19 14.63 5.31
N MET A 334 -11.40 15.65 5.64
CA MET A 334 -10.26 15.54 6.53
C MET A 334 -10.68 15.04 7.93
N SER A 335 -11.72 15.64 8.53
CA SER A 335 -12.24 15.22 9.84
C SER A 335 -12.75 13.77 9.85
N ALA A 336 -13.41 13.35 8.77
CA ALA A 336 -13.92 11.99 8.59
C ALA A 336 -12.77 10.96 8.48
N ILE A 337 -11.69 11.29 7.75
CA ILE A 337 -10.50 10.42 7.61
C ILE A 337 -9.79 10.24 8.96
N MET A 338 -9.71 11.30 9.77
CA MET A 338 -9.14 11.25 11.12
C MET A 338 -10.06 10.57 12.16
N LYS A 339 -11.25 10.11 11.75
CA LYS A 339 -12.31 9.60 12.65
C LYS A 339 -12.69 10.59 13.76
N MET A 340 -12.45 11.88 13.52
CA MET A 340 -12.82 12.96 14.45
C MET A 340 -14.19 13.48 14.06
N ARG A 341 -15.21 13.21 14.87
CA ARG A 341 -16.54 13.72 14.62
C ARG A 341 -16.61 15.20 15.01
N MET A 342 -16.85 16.07 14.03
CA MET A 342 -17.02 17.52 14.21
C MET A 342 -18.47 17.92 13.90
N PRO A 343 -19.39 17.98 14.90
CA PRO A 343 -20.82 18.17 14.65
C PRO A 343 -21.17 19.47 13.92
N ARG A 344 -20.44 20.56 14.19
CA ARG A 344 -20.65 21.87 13.53
C ARG A 344 -20.34 21.82 12.03
N LEU A 345 -19.27 21.11 11.66
CA LEU A 345 -18.82 20.98 10.28
C LEU A 345 -19.68 19.99 9.49
N GLU A 346 -20.09 18.90 10.15
CA GLU A 346 -21.10 17.96 9.66
C GLU A 346 -22.42 18.71 9.35
N TRP A 347 -22.92 19.50 10.31
CA TRP A 347 -24.11 20.34 10.10
C TRP A 347 -23.95 21.32 8.94
N LEU A 348 -22.82 22.03 8.86
CA LEU A 348 -22.55 23.02 7.83
C LEU A 348 -22.56 22.37 6.43
N ARG A 349 -21.86 21.25 6.27
CA ARG A 349 -21.84 20.48 5.01
C ARG A 349 -23.26 20.06 4.58
N TYR A 350 -24.08 19.58 5.51
CA TYR A 350 -25.43 19.11 5.22
C TYR A 350 -26.50 20.21 5.21
N THR A 351 -26.13 21.47 5.35
CA THR A 351 -27.06 22.61 5.32
C THR A 351 -26.68 23.64 4.26
N ALA A 352 -25.38 23.81 3.98
CA ALA A 352 -24.89 24.79 3.01
C ALA A 352 -25.43 24.57 1.59
N PHE A 353 -25.71 23.32 1.20
CA PHE A 353 -26.28 23.02 -0.12
C PHE A 353 -27.64 23.70 -0.35
N ILE A 354 -28.41 23.99 0.71
CA ILE A 354 -29.74 24.63 0.62
C ILE A 354 -29.63 26.00 -0.03
N PHE A 355 -28.54 26.73 0.23
CA PHE A 355 -28.28 28.06 -0.32
C PHE A 355 -27.36 28.00 -1.53
N LEU A 356 -26.30 27.19 -1.48
CA LEU A 356 -25.28 27.15 -2.52
C LEU A 356 -25.78 26.57 -3.84
N TYR A 357 -26.71 25.60 -3.82
CA TYR A 357 -27.21 24.99 -5.05
C TYR A 357 -28.12 25.94 -5.85
N PRO A 358 -29.09 26.66 -5.24
CA PRO A 358 -29.84 27.70 -5.93
C PRO A 358 -28.96 28.81 -6.49
N ILE A 359 -28.00 29.30 -5.71
CA ILE A 359 -27.06 30.35 -6.17
C ILE A 359 -26.23 29.84 -7.35
N GLY A 360 -25.64 28.65 -7.22
CA GLY A 360 -24.88 28.01 -8.30
C GLY A 360 -25.72 27.83 -9.56
N CYS A 361 -26.95 27.35 -9.44
CA CYS A 361 -27.87 27.16 -10.56
C CYS A 361 -28.19 28.49 -11.27
N VAL A 362 -28.49 29.55 -10.52
CA VAL A 362 -28.77 30.89 -11.10
C VAL A 362 -27.53 31.42 -11.83
N CYS A 363 -26.35 31.29 -11.24
CA CYS A 363 -25.10 31.71 -11.88
C CYS A 363 -24.80 30.88 -13.14
N GLU A 364 -24.98 29.56 -13.12
CA GLU A 364 -24.79 28.70 -14.30
C GLU A 364 -25.76 29.08 -15.43
N MET A 365 -27.04 29.32 -15.10
CA MET A 365 -28.02 29.80 -16.08
C MET A 365 -27.63 31.17 -16.66
N GLY A 366 -27.14 32.09 -15.82
CA GLY A 366 -26.69 33.41 -16.25
C GLY A 366 -25.45 33.36 -17.16
N VAL A 367 -24.53 32.43 -16.89
CA VAL A 367 -23.38 32.16 -17.77
C VAL A 367 -23.85 31.60 -19.11
N ILE A 368 -24.77 30.63 -19.11
CA ILE A 368 -25.33 30.05 -20.34
C ILE A 368 -26.08 31.13 -21.14
N GLU A 369 -26.87 31.99 -20.49
CA GLU A 369 -27.55 33.09 -21.18
C GLU A 369 -26.55 34.09 -21.78
N ALA A 370 -25.46 34.40 -21.07
CA ALA A 370 -24.41 35.26 -21.62
C ALA A 370 -23.77 34.63 -22.87
N VAL A 371 -23.45 33.32 -22.83
CA VAL A 371 -22.94 32.58 -23.99
C VAL A 371 -23.93 32.64 -25.16
N ILE A 372 -25.21 32.37 -24.92
CA ILE A 372 -26.25 32.40 -25.94
C ILE A 372 -26.43 33.80 -26.54
N GLY A 373 -26.49 34.83 -25.68
CA GLY A 373 -26.62 36.22 -26.09
C GLY A 373 -25.45 36.65 -26.98
N HIS A 374 -24.24 36.16 -26.69
CA HIS A 374 -23.09 36.41 -27.54
C HIS A 374 -23.10 35.64 -28.86
N MET A 375 -23.73 34.48 -28.94
CA MET A 375 -23.87 33.77 -30.21
C MET A 375 -24.87 34.43 -31.16
N ILE A 376 -25.94 35.05 -30.64
CA ILE A 376 -27.05 35.57 -31.44
C ILE A 376 -26.91 37.07 -31.72
N ASN A 377 -26.47 37.85 -30.74
CA ASN A 377 -26.52 39.31 -30.86
C ASN A 377 -25.38 39.78 -31.78
N PRO A 378 -25.66 40.63 -32.77
CA PRO A 378 -24.62 41.25 -33.58
C PRO A 378 -23.69 42.07 -32.69
N TRP A 379 -22.42 42.18 -33.07
CA TRP A 379 -21.46 42.96 -32.31
C TRP A 379 -20.47 43.71 -33.18
N THR A 380 -20.02 44.82 -32.65
CA THR A 380 -19.03 45.69 -33.26
C THR A 380 -17.71 45.54 -32.55
N GLU A 381 -16.66 45.21 -33.30
CA GLU A 381 -15.28 45.23 -32.85
C GLU A 381 -14.67 46.55 -33.31
N ILE A 382 -14.21 47.36 -32.35
CA ILE A 382 -13.56 48.64 -32.62
C ILE A 382 -12.06 48.38 -32.55
N LEU A 383 -11.41 48.34 -33.72
CA LEU A 383 -9.95 48.29 -33.80
C LEU A 383 -9.44 49.72 -33.65
N GLU A 384 -8.88 50.03 -32.48
CA GLU A 384 -8.12 51.25 -32.28
C GLU A 384 -6.85 51.19 -33.16
N PRO A 385 -6.51 52.26 -33.89
CA PRO A 385 -5.29 52.29 -34.68
C PRO A 385 -4.09 52.13 -33.76
N GLU A 386 -3.12 51.31 -34.17
CA GLU A 386 -1.90 51.11 -33.38
C GLU A 386 -1.22 52.45 -33.07
N PRO A 387 -0.80 52.70 -31.83
CA PRO A 387 -0.06 53.91 -31.50
C PRO A 387 1.21 53.95 -32.35
N PHE A 388 1.45 55.09 -33.00
CA PHE A 388 2.58 55.31 -33.91
C PHE A 388 3.90 54.82 -33.31
N GLU A 389 4.47 53.74 -33.86
CA GLU A 389 5.65 53.04 -33.33
C GLU A 389 6.99 53.71 -33.71
N GLY A 390 6.97 55.01 -34.03
CA GLY A 390 8.16 55.79 -34.38
C GLY A 390 8.68 56.61 -33.21
N SER A 391 9.97 56.46 -32.86
CA SER A 391 10.69 57.30 -31.89
C SER A 391 10.99 58.73 -32.38
N ALA A 392 10.38 59.16 -33.48
CA ALA A 392 10.48 60.53 -33.96
C ALA A 392 9.24 61.29 -33.51
N GLU A 393 9.45 62.40 -32.79
CA GLU A 393 8.41 63.42 -32.63
C GLU A 393 7.81 63.72 -34.02
N PRO A 394 6.48 63.81 -34.14
CA PRO A 394 5.87 64.17 -35.41
C PRO A 394 6.48 65.49 -35.89
N PRO A 395 6.81 65.64 -37.18
CA PRO A 395 7.34 66.90 -37.68
C PRO A 395 6.31 67.99 -37.36
N LEU A 396 6.69 68.89 -36.45
CA LEU A 396 5.94 70.11 -36.14
C LEU A 396 6.08 71.06 -37.34
N GLU A 397 5.47 70.74 -38.47
CA GLU A 397 5.13 71.74 -39.46
C GLU A 397 3.85 72.43 -39.01
N GLU A 398 3.97 73.69 -38.59
CA GLU A 398 2.84 74.58 -38.31
C GLU A 398 1.92 74.63 -39.54
N GLY A 399 0.75 73.98 -39.44
CA GLY A 399 -0.34 74.07 -40.42
C GLY A 399 -0.65 72.81 -41.23
N ALA A 400 0.03 71.68 -41.00
CA ALA A 400 -0.37 70.41 -41.60
C ALA A 400 -1.40 69.69 -40.71
N ASP A 401 -2.66 69.65 -41.13
CA ASP A 401 -3.70 68.78 -40.56
C ASP A 401 -3.27 67.31 -40.76
N VAL A 402 -2.62 66.71 -39.75
CA VAL A 402 -2.34 65.27 -39.75
C VAL A 402 -3.67 64.55 -39.55
N PRO A 403 -4.14 63.73 -40.52
CA PRO A 403 -5.39 62.99 -40.36
C PRO A 403 -5.23 61.99 -39.22
N ILE A 404 -6.00 62.15 -38.15
CA ILE A 404 -6.10 61.14 -37.09
C ILE A 404 -6.76 59.91 -37.74
N PRO A 405 -6.12 58.72 -37.76
CA PRO A 405 -6.74 57.53 -38.33
C PRO A 405 -8.02 57.20 -37.54
N GLU A 406 -9.16 57.16 -38.22
CA GLU A 406 -10.44 56.78 -37.60
C GLU A 406 -10.42 55.29 -37.21
N PRO A 407 -11.01 54.91 -36.07
CA PRO A 407 -11.04 53.52 -35.63
C PRO A 407 -11.84 52.67 -36.64
N THR A 408 -11.29 51.52 -37.02
CA THR A 408 -11.98 50.62 -37.94
C THR A 408 -13.04 49.84 -37.18
N ILE A 409 -14.30 50.02 -37.56
CA ILE A 409 -15.46 49.35 -36.94
C ILE A 409 -15.80 48.11 -37.78
N ILE A 410 -15.57 46.92 -37.24
CA ILE A 410 -15.96 45.65 -37.87
C ILE A 410 -17.30 45.19 -37.28
N GLU A 411 -18.35 45.17 -38.09
CA GLU A 411 -19.66 44.63 -37.70
C GLU A 411 -19.71 43.12 -37.98
N HIS A 412 -19.80 42.32 -36.92
CA HIS A 412 -20.00 40.88 -37.01
C HIS A 412 -21.50 40.58 -36.98
N PRO A 413 -22.09 39.98 -38.04
CA PRO A 413 -23.50 39.61 -38.05
C PRO A 413 -23.78 38.52 -37.00
N GLY A 414 -24.99 38.54 -36.43
CA GLY A 414 -25.42 37.53 -35.46
C GLY A 414 -25.32 36.12 -36.02
N GLY A 415 -24.80 35.17 -35.23
CA GLY A 415 -24.58 33.80 -35.66
C GLY A 415 -25.87 33.03 -35.90
N GLU A 416 -25.85 32.08 -36.84
CA GLU A 416 -26.98 31.18 -37.09
C GLU A 416 -27.26 30.29 -35.87
N LYS A 417 -28.54 29.93 -35.66
CA LYS A 417 -28.97 29.04 -34.58
C LYS A 417 -28.55 27.59 -34.87
N THR A 418 -27.32 27.26 -34.53
CA THR A 418 -26.72 25.92 -34.70
C THR A 418 -27.32 24.88 -33.73
N ASN A 419 -27.00 23.59 -33.94
CA ASN A 419 -27.34 22.52 -32.99
C ASN A 419 -26.80 22.79 -31.58
N PHE A 420 -25.64 23.46 -31.48
CA PHE A 420 -25.03 23.85 -30.21
C PHE A 420 -25.90 24.85 -29.43
N PHE A 421 -26.56 25.79 -30.12
CA PHE A 421 -27.52 26.72 -29.49
C PHE A 421 -28.69 25.97 -28.85
N TRP A 422 -29.29 25.02 -29.56
CA TRP A 422 -30.40 24.22 -29.02
C TRP A 422 -29.97 23.34 -27.84
N MET A 423 -28.74 22.82 -27.88
CA MET A 423 -28.15 22.09 -26.76
C MET A 423 -28.01 22.98 -25.52
N LEU A 424 -27.51 24.22 -25.67
CA LEU A 424 -27.38 25.18 -24.56
C LEU A 424 -28.75 25.55 -23.97
N ARG A 425 -29.76 25.82 -24.80
CA ARG A 425 -31.13 26.10 -24.35
C ARG A 425 -31.75 24.90 -23.63
N ALA A 426 -31.55 23.68 -24.15
CA ALA A 426 -31.99 22.46 -23.47
C ALA A 426 -31.32 22.29 -22.10
N HIS A 427 -30.00 22.55 -22.01
CA HIS A 427 -29.27 22.50 -20.76
C HIS A 427 -29.78 23.55 -19.76
N GLN A 428 -30.00 24.78 -20.20
CA GLN A 428 -30.52 25.89 -19.38
C GLN A 428 -31.91 25.57 -18.80
N CYS A 429 -32.80 24.95 -19.58
CA CYS A 429 -34.14 24.57 -19.12
C CYS A 429 -34.13 23.32 -18.22
N ALA A 430 -33.24 22.36 -18.48
CA ALA A 430 -33.16 21.12 -17.71
C ALA A 430 -32.49 21.33 -16.33
N LEU A 431 -31.51 22.23 -16.24
CA LEU A 431 -30.69 22.42 -15.04
C LEU A 431 -31.52 22.74 -13.78
N PRO A 432 -32.48 23.70 -13.77
CA PRO A 432 -33.29 23.99 -12.59
C PRO A 432 -34.12 22.79 -12.13
N VAL A 433 -34.69 22.04 -13.08
CA VAL A 433 -35.51 20.85 -12.78
C VAL A 433 -34.65 19.78 -12.13
N ILE A 434 -33.47 19.52 -12.67
CA ILE A 434 -32.50 18.55 -12.13
C ILE A 434 -32.04 18.98 -10.72
N VAL A 435 -31.68 20.24 -10.53
CA VAL A 435 -31.24 20.78 -9.25
C VAL A 435 -32.35 20.68 -8.19
N LEU A 436 -33.60 21.04 -8.54
CA LEU A 436 -34.73 20.93 -7.62
C LEU A 436 -35.03 19.47 -7.25
N MET A 437 -34.96 18.53 -8.20
CA MET A 437 -35.10 17.10 -7.91
C MET A 437 -34.00 16.59 -6.97
N LEU A 438 -32.75 16.98 -7.21
CA LEU A 438 -31.61 16.62 -6.35
C LEU A 438 -31.77 17.22 -4.95
N MET A 439 -32.15 18.49 -4.84
CA MET A 439 -32.40 19.15 -3.57
C MET A 439 -33.54 18.46 -2.80
N TYR A 440 -34.64 18.13 -3.45
CA TYR A 440 -35.74 17.38 -2.85
C TYR A 440 -35.26 16.02 -2.30
N TYR A 441 -34.48 15.27 -3.09
CA TYR A 441 -33.92 14.00 -2.66
C TYR A 441 -33.00 14.15 -1.44
N MET A 442 -32.12 15.16 -1.45
CA MET A 442 -31.19 15.43 -0.35
C MET A 442 -31.92 15.88 0.92
N LEU A 443 -32.92 16.75 0.81
CA LEU A 443 -33.75 17.17 1.94
C LEU A 443 -34.54 16.01 2.54
N LYS A 444 -35.12 15.16 1.70
CA LYS A 444 -35.82 13.94 2.15
C LYS A 444 -34.88 12.98 2.87
N ARG A 445 -33.65 12.81 2.36
CA ARG A 445 -32.63 11.98 3.01
C ARG A 445 -32.20 12.57 4.35
N ARG A 446 -31.92 13.87 4.41
CA ARG A 446 -31.57 14.60 5.64
C ARG A 446 -32.66 14.47 6.71
N SER A 447 -33.94 14.60 6.32
CA SER A 447 -35.07 14.42 7.24
C SER A 447 -35.07 13.02 7.87
N LYS A 448 -34.80 11.96 7.07
CA LYS A 448 -34.66 10.59 7.59
C LYS A 448 -33.47 10.44 8.54
N GLU A 449 -32.32 11.00 8.18
CA GLU A 449 -31.10 10.92 8.99
C GLU A 449 -31.24 11.70 10.31
N LEU A 450 -31.88 12.88 10.32
CA LEU A 450 -32.21 13.63 11.54
C LEU A 450 -33.17 12.86 12.45
N ALA A 451 -34.18 12.20 11.89
CA ALA A 451 -35.10 11.38 12.66
C ALA A 451 -34.40 10.17 13.31
N ALA A 452 -33.42 9.56 12.61
CA ALA A 452 -32.60 8.50 13.16
C ALA A 452 -31.63 9.00 14.23
N GLY A 453 -30.97 10.15 13.99
CA GLY A 453 -30.08 10.80 14.95
C GLY A 453 -30.78 11.14 16.26
N LYS A 454 -31.98 11.71 16.19
CA LYS A 454 -32.80 12.02 17.38
C LYS A 454 -33.04 10.78 18.26
N LYS A 455 -33.35 9.62 17.65
CA LYS A 455 -33.53 8.35 18.38
C LYS A 455 -32.25 7.87 19.07
N ILE A 456 -31.10 8.04 18.42
CA ILE A 456 -29.79 7.64 18.97
C ILE A 456 -29.43 8.56 20.14
N ASP A 457 -29.63 9.87 20.01
CA ASP A 457 -29.36 10.83 21.07
C ASP A 457 -30.26 10.59 22.29
N GLU A 458 -31.55 10.30 22.07
CA GLU A 458 -32.49 9.86 23.12
C GLU A 458 -32.00 8.58 23.82
N ALA A 459 -31.51 7.60 23.06
CA ALA A 459 -30.96 6.35 23.63
C ALA A 459 -29.66 6.58 24.43
N ILE A 460 -28.75 7.45 23.95
CA ILE A 460 -27.52 7.81 24.67
C ILE A 460 -27.86 8.57 25.95
N ALA A 461 -28.82 9.50 25.91
CA ALA A 461 -29.28 10.23 27.08
C ALA A 461 -29.88 9.27 28.12
N ALA A 462 -30.73 8.32 27.69
CA ALA A 462 -31.29 7.29 28.57
C ALA A 462 -30.19 6.39 29.18
N GLN A 463 -29.19 6.00 28.40
CA GLN A 463 -28.07 5.19 28.90
C GLN A 463 -27.20 5.96 29.89
N ARG A 464 -26.96 7.26 29.64
CA ARG A 464 -26.23 8.13 30.58
C ARG A 464 -27.00 8.29 31.89
N ALA A 465 -28.31 8.44 31.85
CA ALA A 465 -29.15 8.49 33.04
C ALA A 465 -29.06 7.19 33.86
N LYS A 466 -29.21 6.03 33.22
CA LYS A 466 -29.05 4.71 33.88
C LYS A 466 -27.65 4.51 34.48
N ASN A 467 -26.61 4.94 33.77
CA ASN A 467 -25.24 4.85 34.28
C ASN A 467 -25.03 5.78 35.48
N ALA A 468 -25.63 6.98 35.48
CA ALA A 468 -25.58 7.90 36.61
C ALA A 468 -26.28 7.31 37.85
N GLU A 469 -27.47 6.72 37.69
CA GLU A 469 -28.18 6.00 38.77
C GLU A 469 -27.34 4.85 39.33
N ARG A 470 -26.74 4.02 38.46
CA ARG A 470 -25.88 2.91 38.87
C ARG A 470 -24.63 3.38 39.63
N MET A 471 -24.06 4.52 39.24
CA MET A 471 -22.92 5.12 39.95
C MET A 471 -23.33 5.64 41.33
N ASP A 472 -24.50 6.25 41.46
CA ASP A 472 -25.06 6.68 42.76
C ASP A 472 -25.31 5.49 43.70
N GLU A 473 -25.86 4.38 43.19
CA GLU A 473 -26.02 3.13 43.96
C GLU A 473 -24.68 2.54 44.42
N LEU A 474 -23.67 2.51 43.54
CA LEU A 474 -22.33 2.02 43.89
C LEU A 474 -21.69 2.90 44.95
N GLN A 475 -21.87 4.22 44.86
CA GLN A 475 -21.34 5.17 45.82
C GLN A 475 -22.01 4.99 47.20
N LYS A 476 -23.35 4.79 47.23
CA LYS A 476 -24.08 4.44 48.46
C LYS A 476 -23.59 3.13 49.09
N LYS A 477 -23.38 2.08 48.28
CA LYS A 477 -22.84 0.79 48.76
C LYS A 477 -21.42 0.92 49.31
N PHE A 478 -20.58 1.72 48.66
CA PHE A 478 -19.21 1.98 49.12
C PHE A 478 -19.20 2.71 50.47
N VAL A 479 -20.04 3.76 50.62
CA VAL A 479 -20.19 4.47 51.90
C VAL A 479 -20.72 3.54 52.99
N ALA A 480 -21.74 2.72 52.70
CA ALA A 480 -22.28 1.76 53.67
C ALA A 480 -21.22 0.77 54.16
N LYS A 481 -20.41 0.21 53.24
CA LYS A 481 -19.32 -0.70 53.57
C LYS A 481 -18.24 -0.05 54.44
N GLN A 482 -17.85 1.19 54.12
CA GLN A 482 -16.91 1.96 54.94
C GLN A 482 -17.47 2.23 56.35
N LEU A 483 -18.77 2.46 56.47
CA LEU A 483 -19.43 2.66 57.75
C LEU A 483 -19.43 1.36 58.59
N GLU A 484 -19.66 0.20 57.97
CA GLU A 484 -19.55 -1.10 58.64
C GLU A 484 -18.11 -1.41 59.07
N GLU A 485 -17.13 -1.13 58.20
CA GLU A 485 -15.71 -1.30 58.52
C GLU A 485 -15.30 -0.42 59.72
N MET A 486 -15.76 0.83 59.79
CA MET A 486 -15.51 1.70 60.95
C MET A 486 -16.18 1.18 62.23
N LYS A 487 -17.44 0.75 62.19
CA LYS A 487 -18.13 0.17 63.34
C LYS A 487 -17.40 -1.08 63.86
N SER A 488 -16.97 -1.96 62.95
CA SER A 488 -16.22 -3.17 63.33
C SER A 488 -14.83 -2.86 63.92
N ALA A 489 -14.24 -1.70 63.58
CA ALA A 489 -12.98 -1.25 64.13
C ALA A 489 -13.14 -0.57 65.51
N GLU A 490 -14.29 0.06 65.77
CA GLU A 490 -14.66 0.59 67.09
C GLU A 490 -14.99 -0.55 68.07
N GLU A 491 -15.77 -1.56 67.66
CA GLU A 491 -16.08 -2.73 68.50
C GLU A 491 -14.81 -3.49 68.92
N LYS A 492 -13.80 -3.58 68.05
CA LYS A 492 -12.48 -4.18 68.35
C LYS A 492 -11.58 -3.34 69.26
N LYS A 493 -11.93 -2.08 69.52
CA LYS A 493 -11.20 -1.20 70.45
C LYS A 493 -11.79 -1.22 71.86
N ASP A 494 -13.04 -1.64 72.00
CA ASP A 494 -13.76 -1.71 73.27
C ASP A 494 -13.69 -3.12 73.91
N GLU A 495 -13.22 -4.14 73.18
CA GLU A 495 -12.68 -5.42 73.70
C GLU A 495 -11.19 -5.30 74.09
#